data_AF-A0A220WB03-F1
#
_entry.id   AF-A0A220WB03-F1
#
_cell.length_a   1.000
_cell.length_b   1.000
_cell.length_c   1.000
_cell.angle_alpha   90.00
_cell.angle_beta   90.00
_cell.angle_gamma   90.00
#
_symmetry.space_group_name_H-M   'P 1'
#
loop_
_entity.id
_entity.type
_entity.pdbx_description
1 polymer ?
#
loop_
_entity_poly.entity_id
_entity_poly.type
_entity_poly.pdbx_seq_one_letter_code
_entity_poly.pdbx_strand_id
1 'polypeptide(L)'
;MKILSRPMASSLNLIWIVFALGIVFYAFMAMEAGKHILPSNFDESHIAMLDNVEAKSNAGAPYAEVAAEARQAYPYWNNFMAGITGTYFGFGSNGTTDPTRYYASMPDLQKSVLSVHMFLGGACIILGIFQFWPAFRRNYRKAHRTIGGAYILAVYTMIFASVYQLLHAGVENTFQGFTFYIQLWFLVISTLITQTLAIYFIRKRNFALHLGFQVYTFVAFINAPIQRLDWIIFGSIYPHLTQGEVNNLVNILTFWQSLLIGYLIFAWNRASSPVRPRPIAITPPGRPLATSVTFLATIGVITAVAQYLAFPGLGSWIVANTIVPASTLAADSALFDGQTLQNIIFTTALCIAIISGVWLMIRDEKSSLARNAFYVSSVLAGAFQIVWGLRLGEPSMAVTSGGGFYLVSGTSMIAFPMIALLFQNLGRENLWREVMVFASNFAFAPVLLLWMHALWYALDVIPQHYLDVGHGYILAAGGAILGPTFTGFFCLFNSRETRSRAIS
;
A
#
# COMPACT_ATOMS: atom_id res chain seq x y z
N MET A 1 -25.57 -32.98 -9.08
CA MET A 1 -24.74 -32.13 -8.19
C MET A 1 -24.72 -30.67 -8.70
N LYS A 2 -25.87 -29.97 -8.68
CA LYS A 2 -26.04 -28.62 -9.30
C LYS A 2 -26.71 -27.58 -8.38
N ILE A 3 -26.83 -27.86 -7.08
CA ILE A 3 -27.69 -27.07 -6.16
C ILE A 3 -26.90 -26.33 -5.05
N LEU A 4 -25.59 -26.53 -4.88
CA LEU A 4 -24.82 -25.90 -3.79
C LEU A 4 -23.99 -24.66 -4.19
N SER A 5 -24.10 -24.11 -5.40
CA SER A 5 -23.22 -23.02 -5.87
C SER A 5 -23.82 -21.60 -5.87
N ARG A 6 -25.07 -21.40 -5.43
CA ARG A 6 -25.75 -20.08 -5.49
C ARG A 6 -25.57 -19.15 -4.26
N PRO A 7 -25.48 -19.59 -2.99
CA PRO A 7 -25.51 -18.66 -1.86
C PRO A 7 -24.22 -17.83 -1.65
N MET A 8 -23.05 -18.31 -2.13
CA MET A 8 -21.81 -17.52 -2.03
C MET A 8 -21.77 -16.32 -3.00
N ALA A 9 -22.48 -16.39 -4.13
CA ALA A 9 -22.47 -15.32 -5.13
C ALA A 9 -23.22 -14.07 -4.65
N SER A 10 -24.30 -14.22 -3.87
CA SER A 10 -25.06 -13.08 -3.32
C SER A 10 -24.27 -12.33 -2.24
N SER A 11 -23.59 -13.05 -1.35
CA SER A 11 -22.82 -12.45 -0.26
C SER A 11 -21.63 -11.61 -0.77
N LEU A 12 -20.89 -12.10 -1.76
CA LEU A 12 -19.79 -11.34 -2.38
C LEU A 12 -20.27 -10.12 -3.16
N ASN A 13 -21.45 -10.21 -3.81
CA ASN A 13 -22.05 -9.05 -4.45
C ASN A 13 -22.44 -7.98 -3.41
N LEU A 14 -22.96 -8.37 -2.24
CA LEU A 14 -23.30 -7.42 -1.18
C LEU A 14 -22.06 -6.69 -0.66
N ILE A 15 -20.97 -7.43 -0.39
CA ILE A 15 -19.68 -6.83 0.00
C ILE A 15 -19.18 -5.86 -1.07
N TRP A 16 -19.28 -6.23 -2.36
CA TRP A 16 -18.91 -5.35 -3.46
C TRP A 16 -19.77 -4.10 -3.54
N ILE A 17 -21.08 -4.20 -3.26
CA ILE A 17 -21.99 -3.04 -3.25
C ILE A 17 -21.60 -2.08 -2.11
N VAL A 18 -21.34 -2.60 -0.90
CA VAL A 18 -20.90 -1.76 0.23
C VAL A 18 -19.57 -1.08 -0.08
N PHE A 19 -18.60 -1.84 -0.62
CA PHE A 19 -17.33 -1.29 -1.09
C PHE A 19 -17.54 -0.21 -2.16
N ALA A 20 -18.38 -0.49 -3.17
CA ALA A 20 -18.71 0.44 -4.24
C ALA A 20 -19.34 1.73 -3.72
N LEU A 21 -20.25 1.65 -2.74
CA LEU A 21 -20.87 2.83 -2.13
C LEU A 21 -19.86 3.72 -1.42
N GLY A 22 -18.96 3.14 -0.62
CA GLY A 22 -17.90 3.89 0.06
C GLY A 22 -16.94 4.56 -0.95
N ILE A 23 -16.61 3.83 -2.02
CA ILE A 23 -15.75 4.31 -3.08
C ILE A 23 -16.41 5.40 -3.94
N VAL A 24 -17.71 5.29 -4.21
CA VAL A 24 -18.51 6.34 -4.89
C VAL A 24 -18.62 7.58 -4.01
N PHE A 25 -18.86 7.42 -2.70
CA PHE A 25 -18.86 8.53 -1.75
C PHE A 25 -17.54 9.30 -1.84
N TYR A 26 -16.40 8.60 -1.74
CA TYR A 26 -15.10 9.24 -1.89
C TYR A 26 -14.91 9.90 -3.26
N ALA A 27 -15.34 9.27 -4.35
CA ALA A 27 -15.22 9.84 -5.68
C ALA A 27 -15.94 11.20 -5.79
N PHE A 28 -17.11 11.37 -5.16
CA PHE A 28 -17.78 12.66 -5.07
C PHE A 28 -16.99 13.69 -4.25
N MET A 29 -16.41 13.27 -3.12
CA MET A 29 -15.56 14.15 -2.30
C MET A 29 -14.31 14.61 -3.07
N ALA A 30 -13.70 13.73 -3.87
CA ALA A 30 -12.57 14.08 -4.72
C ALA A 30 -12.98 15.06 -5.84
N MET A 31 -14.12 14.81 -6.50
CA MET A 31 -14.66 15.74 -7.51
C MET A 31 -15.00 17.11 -6.90
N GLU A 32 -15.51 17.14 -5.68
CA GLU A 32 -15.80 18.37 -4.95
C GLU A 32 -14.52 19.15 -4.62
N ALA A 33 -13.47 18.48 -4.14
CA ALA A 33 -12.15 19.11 -3.97
C ALA A 33 -11.60 19.66 -5.30
N GLY A 34 -11.81 18.92 -6.40
CA GLY A 34 -11.44 19.37 -7.74
C GLY A 34 -12.21 20.62 -8.15
N LYS A 35 -13.50 20.70 -7.84
CA LYS A 35 -14.32 21.90 -8.06
C LYS A 35 -13.81 23.07 -7.21
N HIS A 36 -13.48 22.83 -5.94
CA HIS A 36 -13.00 23.84 -5.00
C HIS A 36 -11.75 24.57 -5.50
N ILE A 37 -10.85 23.85 -6.17
CA ILE A 37 -9.57 24.38 -6.66
C ILE A 37 -9.68 25.13 -7.98
N LEU A 38 -10.80 25.04 -8.71
CA LEU A 38 -10.95 25.70 -10.02
C LEU A 38 -10.68 27.21 -9.92
N PRO A 39 -9.99 27.82 -10.91
CA PRO A 39 -9.71 29.26 -10.89
C PRO A 39 -10.95 30.13 -10.72
N SER A 40 -12.08 29.72 -11.31
CA SER A 40 -13.36 30.44 -11.21
C SER A 40 -13.96 30.45 -9.81
N ASN A 41 -13.50 29.57 -8.91
CA ASN A 41 -14.01 29.43 -7.55
C ASN A 41 -12.99 29.93 -6.50
N PHE A 42 -11.88 30.52 -6.96
CA PHE A 42 -10.87 31.08 -6.08
C PHE A 42 -11.33 32.39 -5.46
N ASP A 43 -11.12 32.54 -4.15
CA ASP A 43 -11.36 33.74 -3.37
C ASP A 43 -10.14 33.99 -2.47
N GLU A 44 -9.52 35.17 -2.58
CA GLU A 44 -8.34 35.53 -1.79
C GLU A 44 -8.63 35.55 -0.28
N SER A 45 -9.88 35.83 0.12
CA SER A 45 -10.30 35.82 1.53
C SER A 45 -10.16 34.44 2.18
N HIS A 46 -10.15 33.37 1.38
CA HIS A 46 -9.94 32.01 1.90
C HIS A 46 -8.59 31.86 2.59
N ILE A 47 -7.53 32.57 2.17
CA ILE A 47 -6.21 32.45 2.82
C ILE A 47 -6.27 32.89 4.28
N ALA A 48 -6.89 34.04 4.55
CA ALA A 48 -7.07 34.53 5.92
C ALA A 48 -7.95 33.59 6.76
N MET A 49 -8.97 32.97 6.14
CA MET A 49 -9.80 31.95 6.80
C MET A 49 -9.00 30.68 7.13
N LEU A 50 -8.11 30.22 6.23
CA LEU A 50 -7.23 29.08 6.49
C LEU A 50 -6.37 29.33 7.73
N ASP A 51 -5.73 30.50 7.79
CA ASP A 51 -4.84 30.89 8.90
C ASP A 51 -5.59 31.00 10.24
N ASN A 52 -6.81 31.56 10.22
CA ASN A 52 -7.63 31.65 11.43
C ASN A 52 -8.13 30.28 11.91
N VAL A 53 -8.59 29.43 10.99
CA VAL A 53 -9.01 28.06 11.30
C VAL A 53 -7.85 27.26 11.86
N GLU A 54 -6.65 27.36 11.26
CA GLU A 54 -5.44 26.70 11.76
C GLU A 54 -5.07 27.18 13.17
N ALA A 55 -5.03 28.50 13.39
CA ALA A 55 -4.70 29.08 14.70
C ALA A 55 -5.66 28.60 15.80
N LYS A 56 -6.97 28.64 15.53
CA LYS A 56 -8.00 28.13 16.46
C LYS A 56 -7.86 26.62 16.68
N SER A 57 -7.57 25.87 15.62
CA SER A 57 -7.40 24.41 15.70
C SER A 57 -6.16 24.01 16.50
N ASN A 58 -5.05 24.75 16.36
CA ASN A 58 -3.85 24.61 17.18
C ASN A 58 -4.10 24.94 18.65
N ALA A 59 -5.04 25.83 18.94
CA ALA A 59 -5.51 26.12 20.29
C ALA A 59 -6.53 25.09 20.83
N GLY A 60 -6.89 24.06 20.04
CA GLY A 60 -7.83 23.01 20.44
C GLY A 60 -9.31 23.40 20.34
N ALA A 61 -9.65 24.43 19.55
CA ALA A 61 -11.04 24.86 19.37
C ALA A 61 -11.90 23.73 18.78
N PRO A 62 -13.12 23.46 19.29
CA PRO A 62 -14.00 22.44 18.74
C PRO A 62 -14.45 22.79 17.31
N TYR A 63 -14.81 21.78 16.52
CA TYR A 63 -15.20 21.98 15.11
C TYR A 63 -16.33 23.00 14.93
N ALA A 64 -17.29 23.07 15.86
CA ALA A 64 -18.40 24.02 15.81
C ALA A 64 -17.95 25.50 15.74
N GLU A 65 -16.82 25.85 16.37
CA GLU A 65 -16.30 27.23 16.40
C GLU A 65 -15.56 27.62 15.12
N VAL A 66 -15.05 26.64 14.37
CA VAL A 66 -14.34 26.85 13.10
C VAL A 66 -15.16 26.51 11.87
N ALA A 67 -16.31 25.82 12.03
CA ALA A 67 -17.07 25.23 10.92
C ALA A 67 -17.50 26.23 9.84
N ALA A 68 -17.86 27.46 10.22
CA ALA A 68 -18.34 28.47 9.27
C ALA A 68 -17.26 28.89 8.27
N GLU A 69 -16.05 29.14 8.78
CA GLU A 69 -14.88 29.50 7.98
C GLU A 69 -14.29 28.26 7.28
N ALA A 70 -14.22 27.13 7.99
CA ALA A 70 -13.65 25.90 7.47
C ALA A 70 -14.44 25.32 6.27
N ARG A 71 -15.77 25.43 6.27
CA ARG A 71 -16.62 24.98 5.14
C ARG A 71 -16.49 25.86 3.89
N GLN A 72 -15.99 27.08 4.03
CA GLN A 72 -15.73 27.99 2.91
C GLN A 72 -14.31 27.79 2.39
N ALA A 73 -13.33 27.68 3.28
CA ALA A 73 -11.93 27.64 2.88
C ALA A 73 -11.45 26.24 2.45
N TYR A 74 -11.99 25.16 3.05
CA TYR A 74 -11.54 23.79 2.80
C TYR A 74 -12.57 22.96 2.02
N PRO A 75 -12.11 21.98 1.21
CA PRO A 75 -12.99 20.97 0.64
C PRO A 75 -13.81 20.22 1.70
N TYR A 76 -14.92 19.62 1.28
CA TYR A 76 -15.79 18.86 2.17
C TYR A 76 -15.08 17.70 2.86
N TRP A 77 -14.06 17.12 2.22
CA TRP A 77 -13.32 16.01 2.80
C TRP A 77 -12.58 16.41 4.07
N ASN A 78 -11.90 17.55 4.06
CA ASN A 78 -11.15 18.05 5.20
C ASN A 78 -12.09 18.36 6.37
N ASN A 79 -13.25 18.95 6.07
CA ASN A 79 -14.31 19.20 7.05
C ASN A 79 -14.87 17.91 7.66
N PHE A 80 -15.13 16.90 6.83
CA PHE A 80 -15.60 15.59 7.29
C PHE A 80 -14.56 14.90 8.18
N MET A 81 -13.30 14.91 7.79
CA MET A 81 -12.20 14.34 8.55
C MET A 81 -12.02 15.05 9.89
N ALA A 82 -11.98 16.39 9.91
CA ALA A 82 -11.85 17.19 11.13
C ALA A 82 -13.03 16.99 12.09
N GLY A 83 -14.24 16.80 11.55
CA GLY A 83 -15.43 16.48 12.35
C GLY A 83 -15.36 15.14 13.08
N ILE A 84 -14.54 14.20 12.61
CA ILE A 84 -14.35 12.87 13.23
C ILE A 84 -13.10 12.83 14.11
N THR A 85 -11.98 13.33 13.58
CA THR A 85 -10.65 13.20 14.17
C THR A 85 -10.27 14.35 15.11
N GLY A 86 -11.02 15.45 15.06
CA GLY A 86 -10.68 16.70 15.76
C GLY A 86 -10.07 17.74 14.84
N THR A 87 -10.19 19.00 15.25
CA THR A 87 -9.72 20.17 14.48
C THR A 87 -8.20 20.26 14.44
N TYR A 88 -7.50 19.91 15.53
CA TYR A 88 -6.04 19.88 15.56
C TYR A 88 -5.46 18.95 14.48
N PHE A 89 -5.93 17.71 14.42
CA PHE A 89 -5.55 16.77 13.37
C PHE A 89 -5.99 17.26 11.97
N GLY A 90 -7.21 17.79 11.86
CA GLY A 90 -7.81 18.20 10.59
C GLY A 90 -7.13 19.40 9.92
N PHE A 91 -6.95 20.47 10.68
CA PHE A 91 -6.59 21.81 10.21
C PHE A 91 -5.40 22.43 10.95
N GLY A 92 -4.86 21.77 11.97
CA GLY A 92 -3.70 22.26 12.70
C GLY A 92 -2.42 22.25 11.87
N SER A 93 -1.35 22.71 12.50
CA SER A 93 -0.01 22.76 11.91
C SER A 93 0.47 21.37 11.51
N ASN A 94 1.29 21.28 10.45
CA ASN A 94 1.72 19.99 9.88
C ASN A 94 0.50 19.11 9.50
N GLY A 95 -0.55 19.78 9.01
CA GLY A 95 -1.85 19.22 8.63
C GLY A 95 -2.21 19.50 7.18
N THR A 96 -3.52 19.53 6.88
CA THR A 96 -4.01 19.76 5.51
C THR A 96 -4.00 21.22 5.08
N THR A 97 -3.71 22.14 6.00
CA THR A 97 -3.72 23.58 5.76
C THR A 97 -2.63 24.01 4.78
N ASP A 98 -1.39 23.56 4.97
CA ASP A 98 -0.26 23.95 4.11
C ASP A 98 -0.47 23.56 2.63
N PRO A 99 -0.85 22.32 2.29
CA PRO A 99 -1.23 21.97 0.92
C PRO A 99 -2.38 22.84 0.37
N THR A 100 -3.37 23.14 1.21
CA THR A 100 -4.54 23.92 0.79
C THR A 100 -4.16 25.37 0.48
N ARG A 101 -3.27 25.95 1.30
CA ARG A 101 -2.69 27.29 1.08
C ARG A 101 -1.87 27.32 -0.20
N TYR A 102 -1.09 26.26 -0.47
CA TYR A 102 -0.37 26.16 -1.75
C TYR A 102 -1.32 26.09 -2.95
N TYR A 103 -2.41 25.31 -2.87
CA TYR A 103 -3.41 25.21 -3.94
C TYR A 103 -4.05 26.56 -4.26
N ALA A 104 -4.26 27.40 -3.23
CA ALA A 104 -4.73 28.78 -3.41
C ALA A 104 -3.74 29.64 -4.21
N SER A 105 -2.43 29.47 -4.01
CA SER A 105 -1.39 30.24 -4.72
C SER A 105 -1.02 29.74 -6.13
N MET A 106 -1.53 28.57 -6.55
CA MET A 106 -1.21 27.99 -7.86
C MET A 106 -1.69 28.90 -9.01
N PRO A 107 -0.93 28.96 -10.13
CA PRO A 107 -1.41 29.54 -11.37
C PRO A 107 -2.68 28.84 -11.89
N ASP A 108 -3.50 29.57 -12.66
CA ASP A 108 -4.81 29.09 -13.13
C ASP A 108 -4.75 27.79 -13.94
N LEU A 109 -3.72 27.64 -14.78
CA LEU A 109 -3.50 26.41 -15.54
C LEU A 109 -3.23 25.24 -14.59
N GLN A 110 -2.38 25.43 -13.58
CA GLN A 110 -2.07 24.39 -12.60
C GLN A 110 -3.31 24.02 -11.79
N LYS A 111 -4.09 25.00 -11.31
CA LYS A 111 -5.39 24.76 -10.65
C LYS A 111 -6.32 23.92 -11.52
N SER A 112 -6.46 24.29 -12.80
CA SER A 112 -7.32 23.59 -13.77
C SER A 112 -6.85 22.15 -14.01
N VAL A 113 -5.54 21.93 -14.15
CA VAL A 113 -4.98 20.59 -14.36
C VAL A 113 -5.18 19.71 -13.11
N LEU A 114 -4.98 20.25 -11.90
CA LEU A 114 -5.25 19.52 -10.65
C LEU A 114 -6.72 19.17 -10.52
N SER A 115 -7.62 20.10 -10.88
CA SER A 115 -9.06 19.85 -10.93
C SER A 115 -9.38 18.69 -11.88
N VAL A 116 -8.86 18.71 -13.11
CA VAL A 116 -9.02 17.62 -14.09
C VAL A 116 -8.53 16.29 -13.53
N HIS A 117 -7.37 16.27 -12.84
CA HIS A 117 -6.87 15.08 -12.16
C HIS A 117 -7.88 14.54 -11.15
N MET A 118 -8.42 15.40 -10.26
CA MET A 118 -9.36 14.99 -9.22
C MET A 118 -10.69 14.48 -9.80
N PHE A 119 -11.24 15.18 -10.81
CA PHE A 119 -12.46 14.75 -11.50
C PHE A 119 -12.30 13.42 -12.23
N LEU A 120 -11.22 13.26 -13.00
CA LEU A 120 -10.97 12.03 -13.72
C LEU A 120 -10.56 10.88 -12.80
N GLY A 121 -9.89 11.16 -11.68
CA GLY A 121 -9.62 10.19 -10.63
C GLY A 121 -10.92 9.62 -10.05
N GLY A 122 -11.85 10.50 -9.65
CA GLY A 122 -13.19 10.10 -9.21
C GLY A 122 -13.95 9.31 -10.27
N ALA A 123 -13.90 9.75 -11.54
CA ALA A 123 -14.54 9.04 -12.63
C ALA A 123 -13.94 7.64 -12.86
N CYS A 124 -12.61 7.51 -12.87
CA CYS A 124 -11.94 6.21 -13.02
C CYS A 124 -12.37 5.24 -11.92
N ILE A 125 -12.43 5.71 -10.69
CA ILE A 125 -12.84 4.92 -9.54
C ILE A 125 -14.29 4.42 -9.70
N ILE A 126 -15.23 5.28 -10.10
CA ILE A 126 -16.64 4.92 -10.36
C ILE A 126 -16.74 3.91 -11.50
N LEU A 127 -16.08 4.18 -12.63
CA LEU A 127 -16.10 3.30 -13.80
C LEU A 127 -15.46 1.94 -13.47
N GLY A 128 -14.42 1.92 -12.63
CA GLY A 128 -13.74 0.72 -12.15
C GLY A 128 -14.67 -0.25 -11.43
N ILE A 129 -15.62 0.24 -10.62
CA ILE A 129 -16.62 -0.59 -9.95
C ILE A 129 -17.36 -1.50 -10.94
N PHE A 130 -17.73 -0.96 -12.11
CA PHE A 130 -18.39 -1.73 -13.16
C PHE A 130 -17.41 -2.62 -13.94
N GLN A 131 -16.15 -2.20 -14.09
CA GLN A 131 -15.13 -3.00 -14.76
C GLN A 131 -14.77 -4.28 -13.99
N PHE A 132 -14.81 -4.28 -12.66
CA PHE A 132 -14.43 -5.44 -11.86
C PHE A 132 -15.59 -6.22 -11.26
N TRP A 133 -16.84 -5.86 -11.56
CA TRP A 133 -18.01 -6.62 -11.13
C TRP A 133 -18.26 -7.83 -12.07
N PRO A 134 -18.05 -9.09 -11.61
CA PRO A 134 -18.12 -10.23 -12.52
C PRO A 134 -19.51 -10.50 -13.10
N ALA A 135 -20.59 -10.15 -12.40
CA ALA A 135 -21.94 -10.30 -12.90
C ALA A 135 -22.22 -9.30 -14.03
N PHE A 136 -21.83 -8.04 -13.84
CA PHE A 136 -21.98 -6.99 -14.84
C PHE A 136 -21.20 -7.32 -16.12
N ARG A 137 -19.92 -7.71 -16.00
CA ARG A 137 -19.08 -8.11 -17.15
C ARG A 137 -19.69 -9.23 -17.99
N ARG A 138 -20.28 -10.24 -17.34
CA ARG A 138 -20.87 -11.39 -18.03
C ARG A 138 -22.16 -11.04 -18.75
N ASN A 139 -23.02 -10.25 -18.09
CA ASN A 139 -24.37 -9.95 -18.59
C ASN A 139 -24.39 -8.76 -19.57
N TYR A 140 -23.50 -7.78 -19.42
CA TYR A 140 -23.52 -6.52 -20.16
C TYR A 140 -22.19 -6.26 -20.91
N ARG A 141 -21.78 -7.21 -21.75
CA ARG A 141 -20.47 -7.16 -22.45
C ARG A 141 -20.23 -5.90 -23.29
N LYS A 142 -21.26 -5.40 -23.98
CA LYS A 142 -21.15 -4.16 -24.78
C LYS A 142 -20.87 -2.96 -23.87
N ALA A 143 -21.65 -2.81 -22.80
CA ALA A 143 -21.46 -1.75 -21.82
C ALA A 143 -20.07 -1.84 -21.15
N HIS A 144 -19.64 -3.04 -20.74
CA HIS A 144 -18.30 -3.24 -20.18
C HIS A 144 -17.19 -2.74 -21.12
N ARG A 145 -17.28 -3.02 -22.42
CA ARG A 145 -16.29 -2.55 -23.42
C ARG A 145 -16.33 -1.03 -23.61
N THR A 146 -17.52 -0.44 -23.69
CA THR A 146 -17.67 1.02 -23.82
C THR A 146 -17.13 1.74 -22.59
N ILE A 147 -17.51 1.28 -21.39
CA ILE A 147 -16.98 1.79 -20.11
C ILE A 147 -15.47 1.58 -20.05
N GLY A 148 -14.95 0.43 -20.53
CA GLY A 148 -13.51 0.16 -20.56
C GLY A 148 -12.75 1.14 -21.47
N GLY A 149 -13.32 1.51 -22.62
CA GLY A 149 -12.76 2.55 -23.48
C GLY A 149 -12.72 3.92 -22.81
N ALA A 150 -13.83 4.33 -22.19
CA ALA A 150 -13.92 5.58 -21.43
C ALA A 150 -12.94 5.59 -20.24
N TYR A 151 -12.84 4.48 -19.51
CA TYR A 151 -11.90 4.29 -18.41
C TYR A 151 -10.46 4.50 -18.88
N ILE A 152 -10.03 3.83 -19.97
CA ILE A 152 -8.66 3.95 -20.49
C ILE A 152 -8.33 5.40 -20.86
N LEU A 153 -9.25 6.09 -21.54
CA LEU A 153 -9.05 7.49 -21.88
C LEU A 153 -8.89 8.36 -20.63
N ALA A 154 -9.79 8.19 -19.64
CA ALA A 154 -9.72 8.92 -18.38
C ALA A 154 -8.40 8.64 -17.62
N VAL A 155 -7.93 7.38 -17.60
CA VAL A 155 -6.65 7.00 -16.99
C VAL A 155 -5.48 7.77 -17.59
N TYR A 156 -5.32 7.76 -18.92
CA TYR A 156 -4.19 8.43 -19.55
C TYR A 156 -4.23 9.94 -19.32
N THR A 157 -5.39 10.57 -19.50
CA THR A 157 -5.54 12.01 -19.25
C THR A 157 -5.23 12.36 -17.79
N MET A 158 -5.70 11.56 -16.84
CA MET A 158 -5.41 11.75 -15.42
C MET A 158 -3.92 11.54 -15.10
N ILE A 159 -3.26 10.54 -15.70
CA ILE A 159 -1.82 10.30 -15.55
C ILE A 159 -1.04 11.54 -16.03
N PHE A 160 -1.35 12.07 -17.22
CA PHE A 160 -0.66 13.26 -17.73
C PHE A 160 -0.92 14.51 -16.89
N ALA A 161 -2.14 14.68 -16.36
CA ALA A 161 -2.44 15.73 -15.39
C ALA A 161 -1.61 15.57 -14.10
N SER A 162 -1.43 14.34 -13.61
CA SER A 162 -0.60 14.04 -12.43
C SER A 162 0.87 14.33 -12.67
N VAL A 163 1.41 13.92 -13.83
CA VAL A 163 2.79 14.23 -14.25
C VAL A 163 3.00 15.74 -14.30
N TYR A 164 2.09 16.46 -14.93
CA TYR A 164 2.16 17.92 -14.98
C TYR A 164 2.20 18.51 -13.56
N GLN A 165 1.34 18.05 -12.65
CA GLN A 165 1.35 18.52 -11.27
C GLN A 165 2.65 18.22 -10.54
N LEU A 166 3.18 16.99 -10.63
CA LEU A 166 4.42 16.62 -9.96
C LEU A 166 5.63 17.41 -10.46
N LEU A 167 5.64 17.78 -11.74
CA LEU A 167 6.71 18.60 -12.30
C LEU A 167 6.66 20.06 -11.83
N HIS A 168 5.46 20.61 -11.57
CA HIS A 168 5.28 22.02 -11.20
C HIS A 168 5.17 22.26 -9.70
N ALA A 169 4.69 21.28 -8.93
CA ALA A 169 4.60 21.39 -7.49
C ALA A 169 5.97 21.32 -6.79
N GLY A 170 6.90 20.54 -7.35
CA GLY A 170 8.16 20.27 -6.66
C GLY A 170 7.96 19.44 -5.39
N VAL A 171 9.05 19.23 -4.68
CA VAL A 171 9.05 18.39 -3.47
C VAL A 171 8.44 19.16 -2.30
N GLU A 172 8.85 20.42 -2.15
CA GLU A 172 8.51 21.34 -1.07
C GLU A 172 7.00 21.65 -0.98
N ASN A 173 6.28 21.65 -2.11
CA ASN A 173 4.84 21.89 -2.12
C ASN A 173 4.00 20.60 -2.22
N THR A 174 4.66 19.44 -2.22
CA THR A 174 3.96 18.16 -2.10
C THR A 174 3.72 17.86 -0.63
N PHE A 175 2.50 17.47 -0.27
CA PHE A 175 2.16 17.10 1.10
C PHE A 175 3.15 16.06 1.64
N GLN A 176 3.72 16.28 2.82
CA GLN A 176 4.80 15.48 3.39
C GLN A 176 6.08 15.33 2.53
N GLY A 177 6.37 16.32 1.69
CA GLY A 177 7.67 16.48 1.06
C GLY A 177 8.17 15.27 0.28
N PHE A 178 9.45 14.94 0.47
CA PHE A 178 10.19 14.00 -0.38
C PHE A 178 9.61 12.60 -0.45
N THR A 179 9.22 12.00 0.66
CA THR A 179 8.76 10.61 0.64
C THR A 179 7.48 10.47 -0.17
N PHE A 180 6.49 11.33 0.10
CA PHE A 180 5.24 11.29 -0.63
C PHE A 180 5.45 11.64 -2.11
N TYR A 181 6.32 12.60 -2.42
CA TYR A 181 6.68 12.94 -3.81
C TYR A 181 7.22 11.75 -4.61
N ILE A 182 8.17 11.00 -4.04
CA ILE A 182 8.71 9.79 -4.66
C ILE A 182 7.64 8.70 -4.81
N GLN A 183 6.77 8.53 -3.81
CA GLN A 183 5.66 7.58 -3.88
C GLN A 183 4.67 7.93 -4.99
N LEU A 184 4.34 9.22 -5.17
CA LEU A 184 3.46 9.67 -6.25
C LEU A 184 4.09 9.42 -7.63
N TRP A 185 5.38 9.68 -7.81
CA TRP A 185 6.09 9.34 -9.04
C TRP A 185 6.08 7.85 -9.32
N PHE A 186 6.36 7.04 -8.31
CA PHE A 186 6.28 5.59 -8.40
C PHE A 186 4.89 5.13 -8.82
N LEU A 187 3.84 5.70 -8.22
CA LEU A 187 2.44 5.38 -8.54
C LEU A 187 2.11 5.76 -9.99
N VAL A 188 2.48 6.95 -10.43
CA VAL A 188 2.26 7.44 -11.81
C VAL A 188 2.97 6.56 -12.83
N ILE A 189 4.26 6.27 -12.64
CA ILE A 189 5.07 5.46 -13.56
C ILE A 189 4.55 4.03 -13.61
N SER A 190 4.32 3.41 -12.45
CA SER A 190 3.83 2.04 -12.40
C SER A 190 2.44 1.91 -13.03
N THR A 191 1.53 2.85 -12.77
CA THR A 191 0.18 2.88 -13.36
C THR A 191 0.23 3.04 -14.89
N LEU A 192 1.12 3.90 -15.39
CA LEU A 192 1.33 4.07 -16.84
C LEU A 192 1.80 2.77 -17.50
N ILE A 193 2.79 2.11 -16.88
CA ILE A 193 3.33 0.83 -17.36
C ILE A 193 2.24 -0.24 -17.33
N THR A 194 1.55 -0.43 -16.22
CA THR A 194 0.52 -1.48 -16.09
C THR A 194 -0.68 -1.21 -16.98
N GLN A 195 -1.16 0.03 -17.12
CA GLN A 195 -2.26 0.33 -18.04
C GLN A 195 -1.88 0.02 -19.49
N THR A 196 -0.64 0.31 -19.87
CA THR A 196 -0.10 -0.01 -21.20
C THR A 196 0.02 -1.52 -21.39
N LEU A 197 0.51 -2.26 -20.38
CA LEU A 197 0.57 -3.72 -20.40
C LEU A 197 -0.83 -4.35 -20.45
N ALA A 198 -1.81 -3.79 -19.75
CA ALA A 198 -3.20 -4.25 -19.81
C ALA A 198 -3.74 -4.16 -21.25
N ILE A 199 -3.45 -3.06 -21.95
CA ILE A 199 -3.81 -2.86 -23.37
C ILE A 199 -3.04 -3.82 -24.29
N TYR A 200 -1.76 -4.03 -24.02
CA TYR A 200 -0.95 -5.00 -24.76
C TYR A 200 -1.54 -6.41 -24.65
N PHE A 201 -1.87 -6.87 -23.44
CA PHE A 201 -2.34 -8.23 -23.22
C PHE A 201 -3.78 -8.47 -23.69
N ILE A 202 -4.66 -7.47 -23.65
CA ILE A 202 -5.99 -7.62 -24.28
C ILE A 202 -5.89 -7.78 -25.80
N ARG A 203 -4.97 -7.06 -26.46
CA ARG A 203 -4.68 -7.23 -27.90
C ARG A 203 -4.13 -8.62 -28.22
N LYS A 204 -3.30 -9.19 -27.32
CA LYS A 204 -2.81 -10.57 -27.40
C LYS A 204 -3.83 -11.62 -26.95
N ARG A 205 -5.06 -11.23 -26.60
CA ARG A 205 -6.12 -12.11 -26.07
C ARG A 205 -5.70 -12.89 -24.81
N ASN A 206 -4.74 -12.36 -24.04
CA ASN A 206 -4.39 -12.89 -22.73
C ASN A 206 -5.20 -12.16 -21.66
N PHE A 207 -6.44 -12.61 -21.47
CA PHE A 207 -7.40 -11.97 -20.58
C PHE A 207 -7.00 -12.04 -19.10
N ALA A 208 -6.23 -13.06 -18.69
CA ALA A 208 -5.75 -13.19 -17.32
C ALA A 208 -4.73 -12.08 -16.98
N LEU A 209 -3.74 -11.87 -17.86
CA LEU A 209 -2.77 -10.79 -17.69
C LEU A 209 -3.42 -9.42 -17.87
N HIS A 210 -4.33 -9.26 -18.85
CA HIS A 210 -5.12 -8.03 -18.98
C HIS A 210 -5.86 -7.71 -17.68
N LEU A 211 -6.59 -8.67 -17.11
CA LEU A 211 -7.30 -8.50 -15.84
C LEU A 211 -6.33 -8.13 -14.72
N GLY A 212 -5.18 -8.81 -14.61
CA GLY A 212 -4.19 -8.55 -13.56
C GLY A 212 -3.68 -7.12 -13.59
N PHE A 213 -3.19 -6.68 -14.76
CA PHE A 213 -2.70 -5.31 -14.93
C PHE A 213 -3.81 -4.27 -14.81
N GLN A 214 -5.03 -4.56 -15.23
CA GLN A 214 -6.15 -3.64 -15.06
C GLN A 214 -6.57 -3.51 -13.58
N VAL A 215 -6.55 -4.60 -12.82
CA VAL A 215 -6.76 -4.57 -11.36
C VAL A 215 -5.66 -3.76 -10.69
N TYR A 216 -4.39 -3.89 -11.12
CA TYR A 216 -3.32 -3.03 -10.61
C TYR A 216 -3.66 -1.55 -10.82
N THR A 217 -4.02 -1.16 -12.05
CA THR A 217 -4.36 0.24 -12.36
C THR A 217 -5.53 0.73 -11.51
N PHE A 218 -6.53 -0.11 -11.26
CA PHE A 218 -7.64 0.26 -10.40
C PHE A 218 -7.19 0.45 -8.94
N VAL A 219 -6.34 -0.44 -8.42
CA VAL A 219 -5.91 -0.33 -7.02
C VAL A 219 -4.96 0.85 -6.81
N ALA A 220 -4.22 1.26 -7.85
CA ALA A 220 -3.49 2.52 -7.83
C ALA A 220 -4.42 3.72 -7.63
N PHE A 221 -5.64 3.70 -8.17
CA PHE A 221 -6.62 4.76 -7.95
C PHE A 221 -7.31 4.67 -6.61
N ILE A 222 -7.62 3.46 -6.13
CA ILE A 222 -8.20 3.30 -4.80
C ILE A 222 -7.18 3.56 -3.67
N ASN A 223 -5.89 3.74 -3.98
CA ASN A 223 -4.90 4.17 -3.00
C ASN A 223 -5.32 5.45 -2.27
N ALA A 224 -5.85 6.44 -3.00
CA ALA A 224 -6.30 7.70 -2.39
C ALA A 224 -7.49 7.54 -1.41
N PRO A 225 -8.60 6.85 -1.74
CA PRO A 225 -9.67 6.58 -0.77
C PRO A 225 -9.21 5.74 0.41
N ILE A 226 -8.32 4.76 0.21
CA ILE A 226 -7.79 3.95 1.31
C ILE A 226 -6.90 4.82 2.22
N GLN A 227 -6.05 5.67 1.65
CA GLN A 227 -5.24 6.63 2.41
C GLN A 227 -6.11 7.55 3.27
N ARG A 228 -7.21 8.04 2.69
CA ARG A 228 -8.20 8.87 3.38
C ARG A 228 -8.91 8.15 4.51
N LEU A 229 -9.23 6.86 4.33
CA LEU A 229 -9.77 6.03 5.39
C LEU A 229 -8.75 5.81 6.51
N ASP A 230 -7.49 5.54 6.16
CA ASP A 230 -6.40 5.40 7.13
C ASP A 230 -6.23 6.68 7.95
N TRP A 231 -6.33 7.87 7.34
CA TRP A 231 -6.29 9.15 8.06
C TRP A 231 -7.38 9.29 9.10
N ILE A 232 -8.62 8.92 8.76
CA ILE A 232 -9.72 8.97 9.72
C ILE A 232 -9.49 7.95 10.84
N ILE A 233 -9.13 6.72 10.51
CA ILE A 233 -8.95 5.65 11.50
C ILE A 233 -7.82 6.01 12.45
N PHE A 234 -6.62 6.29 11.93
CA PHE A 234 -5.45 6.57 12.76
C PHE A 234 -5.52 7.95 13.41
N GLY A 235 -6.11 8.96 12.77
CA GLY A 235 -6.36 10.25 13.42
C GLY A 235 -7.37 10.15 14.58
N SER A 236 -8.31 9.20 14.52
CA SER A 236 -9.22 8.93 15.65
C SER A 236 -8.54 8.16 16.79
N ILE A 237 -7.53 7.33 16.47
CA ILE A 237 -6.73 6.59 17.46
C ILE A 237 -5.69 7.53 18.11
N TYR A 238 -5.11 8.45 17.35
CA TYR A 238 -4.07 9.37 17.77
C TYR A 238 -4.46 10.85 17.54
N PRO A 239 -5.52 11.35 18.20
CA PRO A 239 -6.06 12.69 17.95
C PRO A 239 -5.13 13.83 18.42
N HIS A 240 -4.15 13.53 19.28
CA HIS A 240 -3.15 14.48 19.78
C HIS A 240 -1.95 14.66 18.85
N LEU A 241 -1.81 13.80 17.83
CA LEU A 241 -0.76 13.91 16.83
C LEU A 241 -1.19 14.78 15.66
N THR A 242 -0.22 15.33 14.94
CA THR A 242 -0.53 15.99 13.67
C THR A 242 -0.86 14.97 12.59
N GLN A 243 -1.58 15.42 11.56
CA GLN A 243 -1.81 14.59 10.37
C GLN A 243 -0.50 14.17 9.70
N GLY A 244 0.50 15.06 9.68
CA GLY A 244 1.82 14.78 9.15
C GLY A 244 2.56 13.68 9.93
N GLU A 245 2.41 13.59 11.25
CA GLU A 245 3.01 12.48 12.00
C GLU A 245 2.31 11.15 11.67
N VAL A 246 0.98 11.14 11.68
CA VAL A 246 0.20 9.95 11.36
C VAL A 246 0.42 9.51 9.91
N ASN A 247 0.57 10.45 8.96
CA ASN A 247 0.76 10.08 7.57
C ASN A 247 2.11 9.41 7.29
N ASN A 248 3.10 9.51 8.19
CA ASN A 248 4.34 8.71 8.11
C ASN A 248 4.04 7.20 8.22
N LEU A 249 3.11 6.81 9.10
CA LEU A 249 2.63 5.44 9.22
C LEU A 249 1.80 5.05 7.98
N VAL A 250 0.88 5.91 7.57
CA VAL A 250 -0.02 5.70 6.42
C VAL A 250 0.77 5.44 5.13
N ASN A 251 1.84 6.21 4.89
CA ASN A 251 2.73 6.05 3.73
C ASN A 251 3.42 4.68 3.64
N ILE A 252 3.51 3.92 4.73
CA ILE A 252 4.08 2.56 4.74
C ILE A 252 3.02 1.52 4.38
N LEU A 253 1.77 1.72 4.82
CA LEU A 253 0.75 0.67 4.83
C LEU A 253 -0.30 0.79 3.72
N THR A 254 -0.64 2.00 3.27
CA THR A 254 -1.81 2.21 2.39
C THR A 254 -1.70 1.44 1.08
N PHE A 255 -0.53 1.51 0.42
CA PHE A 255 -0.39 0.84 -0.87
C PHE A 255 -0.29 -0.69 -0.71
N TRP A 256 0.22 -1.17 0.42
CA TRP A 256 0.14 -2.58 0.82
C TRP A 256 -1.33 -3.03 0.93
N GLN A 257 -2.17 -2.31 1.69
CA GLN A 257 -3.60 -2.61 1.79
C GLN A 257 -4.29 -2.59 0.42
N SER A 258 -3.98 -1.60 -0.41
CA SER A 258 -4.54 -1.45 -1.75
C SER A 258 -4.23 -2.65 -2.64
N LEU A 259 -3.00 -3.17 -2.59
CA LEU A 259 -2.62 -4.40 -3.30
C LEU A 259 -3.32 -5.64 -2.75
N LEU A 260 -3.56 -5.73 -1.44
CA LEU A 260 -4.35 -6.82 -0.85
C LEU A 260 -5.82 -6.77 -1.29
N ILE A 261 -6.43 -5.58 -1.33
CA ILE A 261 -7.76 -5.38 -1.90
C ILE A 261 -7.76 -5.80 -3.38
N GLY A 262 -6.73 -5.40 -4.14
CA GLY A 262 -6.51 -5.86 -5.51
C GLY A 262 -6.46 -7.38 -5.63
N TYR A 263 -5.75 -8.05 -4.74
CA TYR A 263 -5.65 -9.50 -4.71
C TYR A 263 -7.04 -10.12 -4.53
N LEU A 264 -7.85 -9.59 -3.61
CA LEU A 264 -9.23 -10.05 -3.39
C LEU A 264 -10.12 -9.82 -4.61
N ILE A 265 -10.03 -8.65 -5.25
CA ILE A 265 -10.78 -8.32 -6.47
C ILE A 265 -10.42 -9.28 -7.61
N PHE A 266 -9.12 -9.52 -7.81
CA PHE A 266 -8.64 -10.45 -8.82
C PHE A 266 -9.10 -11.87 -8.52
N ALA A 267 -8.94 -12.34 -7.27
CA ALA A 267 -9.35 -13.66 -6.83
C ALA A 267 -10.85 -13.89 -7.03
N TRP A 268 -11.69 -12.88 -6.74
CA TRP A 268 -13.13 -12.94 -6.97
C TRP A 268 -13.48 -13.03 -8.47
N ASN A 269 -12.87 -12.17 -9.30
CA ASN A 269 -13.05 -12.21 -10.76
C ASN A 269 -12.61 -13.56 -11.34
N ARG A 270 -11.46 -14.07 -10.92
CA ARG A 270 -10.95 -15.39 -11.29
C ARG A 270 -11.90 -16.51 -10.86
N ALA A 271 -12.37 -16.49 -9.61
CA ALA A 271 -13.26 -17.52 -9.06
C ALA A 271 -14.61 -17.57 -9.79
N SER A 272 -15.07 -16.45 -10.36
CA SER A 272 -16.28 -16.39 -11.18
C SER A 272 -16.14 -17.05 -12.55
N SER A 273 -14.91 -17.38 -12.96
CA SER A 273 -14.60 -18.01 -14.25
C SER A 273 -14.66 -19.54 -14.14
N PRO A 274 -15.09 -20.25 -15.20
CA PRO A 274 -15.12 -21.72 -15.21
C PRO A 274 -13.73 -22.34 -14.97
N VAL A 275 -13.71 -23.48 -14.28
CA VAL A 275 -12.49 -24.30 -14.17
C VAL A 275 -12.22 -24.95 -15.52
N ARG A 276 -10.96 -24.95 -15.96
CA ARG A 276 -10.56 -25.65 -17.18
C ARG A 276 -10.64 -27.16 -16.96
N PRO A 277 -11.13 -27.93 -17.93
CA PRO A 277 -11.29 -29.38 -17.78
C PRO A 277 -9.95 -30.12 -17.73
N ARG A 278 -8.88 -29.54 -18.29
CA ARG A 278 -7.54 -30.14 -18.30
C ARG A 278 -6.62 -29.44 -17.29
N PRO A 279 -5.90 -30.19 -16.44
CA PRO A 279 -4.84 -29.64 -15.63
C PRO A 279 -3.80 -28.96 -16.51
N ILE A 280 -3.41 -27.73 -16.17
CA ILE A 280 -2.28 -27.08 -16.83
C ILE A 280 -1.01 -27.50 -16.11
N ALA A 281 -0.15 -28.23 -16.82
CA ALA A 281 1.19 -28.53 -16.34
C ALA A 281 1.97 -27.23 -16.14
N ILE A 282 2.60 -27.09 -14.98
CA ILE A 282 3.41 -25.92 -14.66
C ILE A 282 4.84 -26.39 -14.57
N THR A 283 5.65 -25.88 -15.49
CA THR A 283 7.06 -26.15 -15.50
C THR A 283 7.67 -25.69 -14.17
N PRO A 284 8.48 -26.53 -13.50
CA PRO A 284 9.24 -26.09 -12.35
C PRO A 284 10.12 -24.89 -12.73
N PRO A 285 10.50 -24.04 -11.76
CA PRO A 285 11.39 -22.93 -12.03
C PRO A 285 12.69 -23.45 -12.67
N GLY A 286 13.18 -22.73 -13.68
CA GLY A 286 14.45 -23.06 -14.32
C GLY A 286 15.61 -22.98 -13.33
N ARG A 287 16.69 -23.74 -13.59
CA ARG A 287 17.91 -23.74 -12.75
C ARG A 287 18.44 -22.33 -12.44
N PRO A 288 18.51 -21.37 -13.40
CA PRO A 288 19.00 -20.03 -13.10
C PRO A 288 18.18 -19.31 -12.03
N LEU A 289 16.86 -19.36 -12.13
CA LEU A 289 15.97 -18.74 -11.15
C LEU A 289 16.12 -19.39 -9.77
N ALA A 290 16.19 -20.72 -9.72
CA ALA A 290 16.42 -21.44 -8.46
C ALA A 290 17.76 -21.06 -7.82
N THR A 291 18.82 -20.92 -8.61
CA THR A 291 20.14 -20.47 -8.13
C THR A 291 20.08 -19.04 -7.60
N SER A 292 19.48 -18.10 -8.33
CA SER A 292 19.35 -16.71 -7.89
C SER A 292 18.54 -16.58 -6.61
N VAL A 293 17.42 -17.29 -6.50
CA VAL A 293 16.60 -17.30 -5.28
C VAL A 293 17.37 -17.92 -4.10
N THR A 294 18.11 -19.01 -4.32
CA THR A 294 18.95 -19.62 -3.27
C THR A 294 20.04 -18.65 -2.81
N PHE A 295 20.70 -17.96 -3.76
CA PHE A 295 21.72 -16.97 -3.44
C PHE A 295 21.18 -15.80 -2.62
N LEU A 296 20.03 -15.24 -3.04
CA LEU A 296 19.35 -14.18 -2.28
C LEU A 296 18.92 -14.67 -0.89
N ALA A 297 18.46 -15.91 -0.76
CA ALA A 297 18.13 -16.52 0.52
C ALA A 297 19.35 -16.62 1.44
N THR A 298 20.50 -17.05 0.91
CA THR A 298 21.76 -17.11 1.67
C THR A 298 22.18 -15.73 2.15
N ILE A 299 22.14 -14.70 1.29
CA ILE A 299 22.44 -13.32 1.69
C ILE A 299 21.42 -12.83 2.72
N GLY A 300 20.14 -13.16 2.57
CA GLY A 300 19.09 -12.85 3.54
C GLY A 300 19.37 -13.46 4.91
N VAL A 301 19.75 -14.73 4.97
CA VAL A 301 20.13 -15.40 6.23
C VAL A 301 21.36 -14.75 6.86
N ILE A 302 22.40 -14.46 6.07
CA ILE A 302 23.60 -13.77 6.56
C ILE A 302 23.25 -12.38 7.10
N THR A 303 22.41 -11.63 6.37
CA THR A 303 21.94 -10.31 6.79
C THR A 303 21.15 -10.41 8.10
N ALA A 304 20.24 -11.38 8.24
CA ALA A 304 19.48 -11.58 9.47
C ALA A 304 20.40 -11.85 10.67
N VAL A 305 21.35 -12.76 10.52
CA VAL A 305 22.35 -13.05 11.57
C VAL A 305 23.18 -11.82 11.90
N ALA A 306 23.66 -11.09 10.90
CA ALA A 306 24.44 -9.88 11.12
C ALA A 306 23.62 -8.79 11.82
N GLN A 307 22.40 -8.51 11.36
CA GLN A 307 21.57 -7.39 11.80
C GLN A 307 20.95 -7.62 13.19
N TYR A 308 20.68 -8.86 13.58
CA TYR A 308 19.97 -9.14 14.82
C TYR A 308 20.84 -9.81 15.90
N LEU A 309 21.97 -10.42 15.53
CA LEU A 309 22.89 -11.04 16.50
C LEU A 309 24.24 -10.33 16.61
N ALA A 310 24.91 -10.07 15.48
CA ALA A 310 26.26 -9.51 15.51
C ALA A 310 26.26 -8.00 15.76
N PHE A 311 25.34 -7.29 15.11
CA PHE A 311 25.21 -5.82 15.10
C PHE A 311 23.73 -5.46 15.29
N PRO A 312 23.15 -5.75 16.47
CA PRO A 312 21.74 -5.56 16.73
C PRO A 312 21.30 -4.11 16.54
N GLY A 313 20.13 -3.94 15.92
CA GLY A 313 19.50 -2.63 15.70
C GLY A 313 20.05 -1.87 14.50
N LEU A 314 19.20 -1.02 13.92
CA LEU A 314 19.55 -0.17 12.78
C LEU A 314 20.69 0.79 13.12
N GLY A 315 20.76 1.25 14.39
CA GLY A 315 21.82 2.12 14.88
C GLY A 315 23.24 1.54 14.78
N SER A 316 23.39 0.23 14.57
CA SER A 316 24.70 -0.41 14.37
C SER A 316 25.20 -0.32 12.92
N TRP A 317 24.39 0.18 11.97
CA TRP A 317 24.69 0.16 10.54
C TRP A 317 24.89 1.56 9.98
N ILE A 318 26.03 1.81 9.34
CA ILE A 318 26.32 3.12 8.72
C ILE A 318 25.23 3.55 7.73
N VAL A 319 24.73 2.60 6.94
CA VAL A 319 23.69 2.86 5.93
C VAL A 319 22.38 3.35 6.53
N ALA A 320 22.06 3.00 7.78
CA ALA A 320 20.89 3.49 8.48
C ALA A 320 21.20 4.77 9.27
N ASN A 321 22.36 4.85 9.93
CA ASN A 321 22.80 6.06 10.65
C ASN A 321 22.80 7.32 9.79
N THR A 322 23.16 7.21 8.51
CA THR A 322 23.24 8.36 7.62
C THR A 322 21.86 8.89 7.21
N ILE A 323 20.83 8.04 7.16
CA ILE A 323 19.54 8.41 6.55
C ILE A 323 18.33 8.32 7.49
N VAL A 324 18.54 7.95 8.75
CA VAL A 324 17.49 7.81 9.76
C VAL A 324 17.78 8.75 10.93
N PRO A 325 16.78 9.49 11.44
CA PRO A 325 16.96 10.35 12.60
C PRO A 325 17.48 9.59 13.81
N ALA A 326 18.38 10.23 14.57
CA ALA A 326 18.99 9.64 15.76
C ALA A 326 17.97 9.18 16.81
N SER A 327 16.85 9.89 16.96
CA SER A 327 15.77 9.52 17.88
C SER A 327 15.11 8.19 17.48
N THR A 328 14.85 7.99 16.19
CA THR A 328 14.28 6.74 15.66
C THR A 328 15.28 5.59 15.81
N LEU A 329 16.58 5.84 15.58
CA LEU A 329 17.63 4.84 15.80
C LEU A 329 17.79 4.45 17.27
N ALA A 330 17.67 5.42 18.19
CA ALA A 330 17.70 5.16 19.62
C ALA A 330 16.50 4.31 20.07
N ALA A 331 15.30 4.63 19.58
CA ALA A 331 14.10 3.85 19.86
C ALA A 331 14.20 2.41 19.31
N ASP A 332 14.73 2.23 18.10
CA ASP A 332 14.99 0.90 17.53
C ASP A 332 16.03 0.12 18.33
N SER A 333 17.14 0.76 18.73
CA SER A 333 18.21 0.11 19.51
C SER A 333 17.70 -0.41 20.85
N ALA A 334 16.81 0.35 21.51
CA ALA A 334 16.18 -0.04 22.77
C ALA A 334 15.36 -1.35 22.69
N LEU A 335 14.95 -1.80 21.49
CA LEU A 335 14.29 -3.10 21.31
C LEU A 335 15.23 -4.28 21.53
N PHE A 336 16.53 -4.08 21.34
CA PHE A 336 17.55 -5.11 21.30
C PHE A 336 18.51 -5.06 22.49
N ASP A 337 18.66 -3.89 23.13
CA ASP A 337 19.57 -3.68 24.25
C ASP A 337 19.25 -4.60 25.44
N GLY A 338 20.23 -5.44 25.82
CA GLY A 338 20.08 -6.43 26.89
C GLY A 338 19.15 -7.60 26.56
N GLN A 339 18.65 -7.71 25.32
CA GLN A 339 17.66 -8.71 24.91
C GLN A 339 18.27 -9.90 24.13
N THR A 340 19.44 -10.39 24.54
CA THR A 340 20.19 -11.43 23.79
C THR A 340 19.36 -12.67 23.46
N LEU A 341 18.57 -13.18 24.42
CA LEU A 341 17.73 -14.37 24.20
C LEU A 341 16.63 -14.11 23.17
N GLN A 342 15.95 -12.96 23.26
CA GLN A 342 14.94 -12.53 22.28
C GLN A 342 15.55 -12.50 20.87
N ASN A 343 16.74 -11.91 20.75
CA ASN A 343 17.43 -11.76 19.48
C ASN A 343 17.82 -13.11 18.87
N ILE A 344 18.34 -14.04 19.68
CA ILE A 344 18.66 -15.42 19.26
C ILE A 344 17.41 -16.13 18.76
N ILE A 345 16.31 -16.08 19.50
CA ILE A 345 15.06 -16.78 19.13
C ILE A 345 14.50 -16.18 17.84
N PHE A 346 14.39 -14.85 17.76
CA PHE A 346 13.87 -14.16 16.58
C PHE A 346 14.71 -14.47 15.34
N THR A 347 16.04 -14.29 15.42
CA THR A 347 16.94 -14.52 14.29
C THR A 347 16.86 -15.97 13.82
N THR A 348 16.88 -16.93 14.75
CA THR A 348 16.75 -18.35 14.42
C THR A 348 15.42 -18.63 13.71
N ALA A 349 14.31 -18.12 14.23
CA ALA A 349 12.99 -18.27 13.62
C ALA A 349 12.93 -17.65 12.21
N LEU A 350 13.50 -16.46 12.04
CA LEU A 350 13.57 -15.77 10.76
C LEU A 350 14.42 -16.55 9.74
N CYS A 351 15.60 -17.02 10.12
CA CYS A 351 16.46 -17.82 9.25
C CYS A 351 15.78 -19.13 8.84
N ILE A 352 15.12 -19.83 9.78
CA ILE A 352 14.35 -21.04 9.46
C ILE A 352 13.24 -20.69 8.48
N ALA A 353 12.48 -19.61 8.70
CA ALA A 353 11.39 -19.20 7.81
C ALA A 353 11.89 -18.91 6.38
N ILE A 354 13.01 -18.20 6.24
CA ILE A 354 13.62 -17.91 4.93
C ILE A 354 14.04 -19.22 4.24
N ILE A 355 14.78 -20.08 4.93
CA ILE A 355 15.33 -21.33 4.36
C ILE A 355 14.19 -22.28 3.96
N SER A 356 13.24 -22.53 4.86
CA SER A 356 12.14 -23.45 4.60
C SER A 356 11.16 -22.89 3.57
N GLY A 357 10.86 -21.59 3.58
CA GLY A 357 10.01 -20.94 2.59
C GLY A 357 10.60 -21.05 1.17
N VAL A 358 11.90 -20.75 1.04
CA VAL A 358 12.63 -20.89 -0.24
C VAL A 358 12.66 -22.35 -0.68
N TRP A 359 12.96 -23.28 0.23
CA TRP A 359 12.94 -24.73 -0.05
C TRP A 359 11.60 -25.18 -0.63
N LEU A 360 10.49 -24.79 0.02
CA LEU A 360 9.13 -25.10 -0.43
C LEU A 360 8.82 -24.52 -1.82
N MET A 361 9.44 -23.41 -2.18
CA MET A 361 9.14 -22.72 -3.44
C MET A 361 9.93 -23.23 -4.64
N ILE A 362 11.17 -23.68 -4.44
CA ILE A 362 12.07 -24.07 -5.54
C ILE A 362 12.50 -25.54 -5.53
N ARG A 363 12.40 -26.26 -4.40
CA ARG A 363 12.86 -27.65 -4.27
C ARG A 363 11.71 -28.63 -4.13
N ASP A 364 11.04 -28.62 -2.99
CA ASP A 364 10.01 -29.61 -2.66
C ASP A 364 8.87 -28.94 -1.89
N GLU A 365 7.80 -28.67 -2.62
CA GLU A 365 6.59 -28.06 -2.08
C GLU A 365 5.78 -29.01 -1.19
N LYS A 366 6.06 -30.32 -1.19
CA LYS A 366 5.32 -31.35 -0.43
C LYS A 366 5.99 -31.75 0.87
N SER A 367 7.20 -31.28 1.14
CA SER A 367 7.94 -31.58 2.37
C SER A 367 7.15 -31.14 3.61
N SER A 368 6.66 -32.11 4.39
CA SER A 368 5.91 -31.86 5.63
C SER A 368 6.77 -31.17 6.68
N LEU A 369 8.05 -31.56 6.79
CA LEU A 369 9.02 -30.95 7.67
C LEU A 369 9.22 -29.47 7.33
N ALA A 370 9.45 -29.15 6.05
CA ALA A 370 9.67 -27.77 5.63
C ALA A 370 8.40 -26.91 5.81
N ARG A 371 7.21 -27.46 5.54
CA ARG A 371 5.92 -26.79 5.80
C ARG A 371 5.76 -26.45 7.28
N ASN A 372 5.93 -27.43 8.16
CA ASN A 372 5.77 -27.22 9.60
C ASN A 372 6.82 -26.25 10.16
N ALA A 373 8.08 -26.41 9.76
CA ALA A 373 9.16 -25.51 10.13
C ALA A 373 8.82 -24.07 9.73
N PHE A 374 8.39 -23.86 8.48
CA PHE A 374 8.00 -22.55 7.97
C PHE A 374 6.85 -21.91 8.76
N TYR A 375 5.77 -22.65 9.01
CA TYR A 375 4.61 -22.10 9.71
C TYR A 375 4.96 -21.65 11.12
N VAL A 376 5.63 -22.51 11.89
CA VAL A 376 6.00 -22.21 13.27
C VAL A 376 6.98 -21.05 13.31
N SER A 377 8.03 -21.08 12.49
CA SER A 377 9.09 -20.09 12.54
C SER A 377 8.63 -18.72 12.02
N SER A 378 7.79 -18.68 10.97
CA SER A 378 7.22 -17.43 10.46
C SER A 378 6.25 -16.80 11.45
N VAL A 379 5.36 -17.59 12.06
CA VAL A 379 4.43 -17.08 13.08
C VAL A 379 5.18 -16.54 14.30
N LEU A 380 6.21 -17.27 14.76
CA LEU A 380 7.04 -16.85 15.88
C LEU A 380 7.78 -15.54 15.59
N ALA A 381 8.46 -15.44 14.44
CA ALA A 381 9.14 -14.21 14.03
C ALA A 381 8.15 -13.05 13.81
N GLY A 382 6.97 -13.32 13.26
CA GLY A 382 5.91 -12.32 13.13
C GLY A 382 5.39 -11.81 14.47
N ALA A 383 5.24 -12.68 15.47
CA ALA A 383 4.82 -12.30 16.81
C ALA A 383 5.82 -11.38 17.50
N PHE A 384 7.13 -11.65 17.40
CA PHE A 384 8.16 -10.73 17.89
C PHE A 384 8.08 -9.35 17.24
N GLN A 385 7.87 -9.28 15.93
CA GLN A 385 7.70 -7.99 15.25
C GLN A 385 6.44 -7.25 15.70
N ILE A 386 5.31 -7.93 15.93
CA ILE A 386 4.14 -7.27 16.50
C ILE A 386 4.47 -6.68 17.88
N VAL A 387 5.15 -7.45 18.75
CA VAL A 387 5.58 -6.96 20.06
C VAL A 387 6.51 -5.75 19.94
N TRP A 388 7.47 -5.77 19.03
CA TRP A 388 8.38 -4.64 18.78
C TRP A 388 7.64 -3.42 18.25
N GLY A 389 6.69 -3.61 17.33
CA GLY A 389 5.84 -2.53 16.83
C GLY A 389 5.04 -1.88 17.96
N LEU A 390 4.44 -2.68 18.83
CA LEU A 390 3.73 -2.17 20.02
C LEU A 390 4.66 -1.46 21.01
N ARG A 391 5.92 -1.91 21.17
CA ARG A 391 6.91 -1.27 22.06
C ARG A 391 7.43 0.06 21.52
N LEU A 392 7.59 0.19 20.20
CA LEU A 392 7.95 1.46 19.57
C LEU A 392 6.84 2.51 19.67
N GLY A 393 5.60 2.04 19.83
CA GLY A 393 4.45 2.91 20.08
C GLY A 393 3.92 3.59 18.83
N GLU A 394 3.30 4.75 19.06
CA GLU A 394 2.62 5.55 18.05
C GLU A 394 3.60 6.25 17.09
N PRO A 395 3.16 6.60 15.86
CA PRO A 395 3.98 7.42 14.98
C PRO A 395 4.24 8.80 15.59
N SER A 396 5.47 9.28 15.52
CA SER A 396 5.78 10.66 15.93
C SER A 396 7.00 11.17 15.18
N MET A 397 7.35 12.44 15.37
CA MET A 397 8.65 12.95 14.91
C MET A 397 9.83 12.30 15.64
N ALA A 398 9.64 11.84 16.89
CA ALA A 398 10.67 11.17 17.67
C ALA A 398 10.89 9.71 17.21
N VAL A 399 9.82 9.00 16.89
CA VAL A 399 9.86 7.63 16.36
C VAL A 399 9.13 7.62 15.02
N THR A 400 9.91 7.81 13.95
CA THR A 400 9.36 7.97 12.59
C THR A 400 8.45 6.79 12.26
N SER A 401 7.17 7.07 11.97
CA SER A 401 6.11 6.08 11.69
C SER A 401 5.80 5.07 12.81
N GLY A 402 6.42 5.22 13.99
CA GLY A 402 6.20 4.38 15.16
C GLY A 402 6.54 2.92 14.88
N GLY A 403 5.74 2.02 15.45
CA GLY A 403 5.82 0.58 15.17
C GLY A 403 5.35 0.12 13.79
N GLY A 404 5.02 1.04 12.87
CA GLY A 404 4.28 0.76 11.63
C GLY A 404 4.85 -0.37 10.78
N PHE A 405 6.16 -0.30 10.47
CA PHE A 405 6.85 -1.35 9.71
C PHE A 405 6.69 -2.73 10.37
N TYR A 406 7.02 -2.81 11.66
CA TYR A 406 7.01 -4.07 12.40
C TYR A 406 5.61 -4.64 12.56
N LEU A 407 4.59 -3.81 12.74
CA LEU A 407 3.19 -4.24 12.79
C LEU A 407 2.74 -4.83 11.44
N VAL A 408 3.02 -4.17 10.32
CA VAL A 408 2.61 -4.63 8.98
C VAL A 408 3.36 -5.90 8.59
N SER A 409 4.68 -5.91 8.77
CA SER A 409 5.53 -7.07 8.49
C SER A 409 5.15 -8.26 9.38
N GLY A 410 5.04 -8.04 10.70
CA GLY A 410 4.67 -9.07 11.66
C GLY A 410 3.29 -9.66 11.41
N THR A 411 2.28 -8.81 11.14
CA THR A 411 0.93 -9.26 10.77
C THR A 411 0.96 -10.10 9.49
N SER A 412 1.72 -9.69 8.48
CA SER A 412 1.85 -10.43 7.21
C SER A 412 2.55 -11.79 7.41
N MET A 413 3.60 -11.83 8.24
CA MET A 413 4.32 -13.05 8.62
C MET A 413 3.49 -14.02 9.47
N ILE A 414 2.37 -13.59 10.04
CA ILE A 414 1.40 -14.48 10.69
C ILE A 414 0.27 -14.83 9.72
N ALA A 415 -0.36 -13.83 9.10
CA ALA A 415 -1.57 -14.02 8.32
C ALA A 415 -1.37 -14.92 7.11
N PHE A 416 -0.31 -14.71 6.31
CA PHE A 416 -0.11 -15.51 5.10
C PHE A 416 0.23 -16.98 5.41
N PRO A 417 1.13 -17.32 6.35
CA PRO A 417 1.31 -18.71 6.79
C PRO A 417 0.04 -19.36 7.34
N MET A 418 -0.77 -18.63 8.10
CA MET A 418 -2.02 -19.17 8.64
C MET A 418 -3.06 -19.45 7.53
N ILE A 419 -3.15 -18.56 6.54
CA ILE A 419 -3.99 -18.79 5.35
C ILE A 419 -3.44 -19.96 4.52
N ALA A 420 -2.12 -20.09 4.37
CA ALA A 420 -1.50 -21.23 3.70
C ALA A 420 -1.84 -22.54 4.44
N LEU A 421 -1.67 -22.59 5.76
CA LEU A 421 -2.04 -23.75 6.58
C LEU A 421 -3.52 -24.12 6.41
N LEU A 422 -4.41 -23.12 6.40
CA LEU A 422 -5.83 -23.33 6.11
C LEU A 422 -6.03 -23.98 4.73
N PHE A 423 -5.39 -23.46 3.68
CA PHE A 423 -5.51 -24.05 2.34
C PHE A 423 -4.90 -25.45 2.22
N GLN A 424 -3.82 -25.72 2.92
CA GLN A 424 -3.26 -27.07 3.04
C GLN A 424 -4.28 -28.03 3.68
N ASN A 425 -4.89 -27.65 4.80
CA ASN A 425 -5.88 -28.47 5.50
C ASN A 425 -7.15 -28.68 4.67
N LEU A 426 -7.49 -27.72 3.80
CA LEU A 426 -8.61 -27.82 2.85
C LEU A 426 -8.24 -28.55 1.54
N GLY A 427 -7.01 -29.05 1.39
CA GLY A 427 -6.53 -29.72 0.16
C GLY A 427 -6.45 -28.80 -1.07
N ARG A 428 -6.35 -27.48 -0.86
CA ARG A 428 -6.34 -26.46 -1.93
C ARG A 428 -4.91 -26.08 -2.32
N GLU A 429 -4.16 -27.05 -2.83
CA GLU A 429 -2.71 -26.90 -3.12
C GLU A 429 -2.35 -25.74 -4.07
N ASN A 430 -3.20 -25.41 -5.05
CA ASN A 430 -2.94 -24.28 -5.95
C ASN A 430 -2.99 -22.93 -5.22
N LEU A 431 -3.96 -22.77 -4.31
CA LEU A 431 -4.13 -21.57 -3.49
C LEU A 431 -3.10 -21.52 -2.37
N TRP A 432 -2.77 -22.67 -1.79
CA TRP A 432 -1.64 -22.79 -0.86
C TRP A 432 -0.36 -22.25 -1.50
N ARG A 433 -0.01 -22.71 -2.72
CA ARG A 433 1.22 -22.28 -3.39
C ARG A 433 1.21 -20.79 -3.70
N GLU A 434 0.07 -20.24 -4.07
CA GLU A 434 -0.09 -18.80 -4.34
C GLU A 434 0.14 -17.96 -3.07
N VAL A 435 -0.48 -18.33 -1.96
CA VAL A 435 -0.31 -17.63 -0.68
C VAL A 435 1.10 -17.81 -0.11
N MET A 436 1.71 -18.98 -0.32
CA MET A 436 3.10 -19.23 0.07
C MET A 436 4.11 -18.31 -0.61
N VAL A 437 3.80 -17.76 -1.79
CA VAL A 437 4.65 -16.72 -2.40
C VAL A 437 4.64 -15.48 -1.52
N PHE A 438 3.48 -14.99 -1.07
CA PHE A 438 3.41 -13.87 -0.14
C PHE A 438 4.12 -14.20 1.17
N ALA A 439 3.80 -15.34 1.79
CA ALA A 439 4.37 -15.75 3.06
C ALA A 439 5.90 -15.82 3.01
N SER A 440 6.45 -16.47 1.98
CA SER A 440 7.91 -16.64 1.84
C SER A 440 8.61 -15.31 1.57
N ASN A 441 7.99 -14.40 0.79
CA ASN A 441 8.58 -13.08 0.56
C ASN A 441 8.52 -12.20 1.81
N PHE A 442 7.45 -12.26 2.60
CA PHE A 442 7.36 -11.47 3.85
C PHE A 442 8.36 -11.96 4.92
N ALA A 443 8.81 -13.21 4.86
CA ALA A 443 9.94 -13.66 5.68
C ALA A 443 11.25 -12.90 5.36
N PHE A 444 11.36 -12.23 4.20
CA PHE A 444 12.49 -11.34 3.89
C PHE A 444 12.26 -9.89 4.33
N ALA A 445 11.04 -9.47 4.71
CA ALA A 445 10.76 -8.07 5.05
C ALA A 445 11.73 -7.47 6.10
N PRO A 446 12.09 -8.19 7.18
CA PRO A 446 13.05 -7.67 8.18
C PRO A 446 14.43 -7.35 7.60
N VAL A 447 14.96 -8.19 6.71
CA VAL A 447 16.27 -7.97 6.08
C VAL A 447 16.18 -6.99 4.92
N LEU A 448 15.04 -6.95 4.23
CA LEU A 448 14.75 -5.95 3.20
C LEU A 448 14.74 -4.55 3.78
N LEU A 449 14.34 -4.36 5.05
CA LEU A 449 14.43 -3.07 5.71
C LEU A 449 15.86 -2.52 5.63
N LEU A 450 16.86 -3.31 6.05
CA LEU A 450 18.26 -2.89 5.99
C LEU A 450 18.75 -2.72 4.54
N TRP A 451 18.35 -3.60 3.63
CA TRP A 451 18.75 -3.49 2.21
C TRP A 451 18.18 -2.23 1.54
N MET A 452 16.95 -1.83 1.90
CA MET A 452 16.37 -0.60 1.39
C MET A 452 17.03 0.63 2.00
N HIS A 453 17.49 0.59 3.26
CA HIS A 453 18.33 1.65 3.80
C HIS A 453 19.64 1.77 3.01
N ALA A 454 20.31 0.63 2.75
CA ALA A 454 21.52 0.59 1.93
C ALA A 454 21.29 1.13 0.51
N LEU A 455 20.14 0.84 -0.10
CA LEU A 455 19.77 1.38 -1.41
C LEU A 455 19.64 2.90 -1.37
N TRP A 456 18.86 3.45 -0.44
CA TRP A 456 18.66 4.90 -0.35
C TRP A 456 19.93 5.65 0.04
N TYR A 457 20.75 5.07 0.91
CA TYR A 457 22.09 5.56 1.20
C TYR A 457 22.98 5.58 -0.06
N ALA A 458 22.99 4.50 -0.84
CA ALA A 458 23.82 4.42 -2.05
C ALA A 458 23.34 5.34 -3.18
N LEU A 459 22.05 5.66 -3.22
CA LEU A 459 21.50 6.62 -4.18
C LEU A 459 21.88 8.06 -3.84
N ASP A 460 22.02 8.39 -2.55
CA ASP A 460 22.40 9.72 -2.05
C ASP A 460 21.57 10.87 -2.68
N VAL A 461 20.26 10.63 -2.80
CA VAL A 461 19.32 11.58 -3.45
C VAL A 461 18.36 12.27 -2.49
N ILE A 462 18.42 11.94 -1.19
CA ILE A 462 17.49 12.50 -0.19
C ILE A 462 18.15 13.72 0.45
N PRO A 463 17.62 14.94 0.28
CA PRO A 463 18.17 16.13 0.91
C PRO A 463 18.20 16.02 2.44
N GLN A 464 19.23 16.61 3.06
CA GLN A 464 19.47 16.49 4.51
C GLN A 464 18.25 16.88 5.35
N HIS A 465 17.56 17.97 5.02
CA HIS A 465 16.40 18.42 5.80
C HIS A 465 15.25 17.41 5.79
N TYR A 466 15.14 16.54 4.77
CA TYR A 466 14.17 15.45 4.73
C TYR A 466 14.67 14.22 5.50
N LEU A 467 15.98 13.97 5.54
CA LEU A 467 16.58 12.94 6.39
C LEU A 467 16.32 13.23 7.86
N ASP A 468 16.48 14.49 8.27
CA ASP A 468 16.31 14.94 9.66
C ASP A 468 14.88 14.71 10.19
N VAL A 469 13.88 14.67 9.30
CA VAL A 469 12.47 14.39 9.63
C VAL A 469 12.01 12.97 9.29
N GLY A 470 12.94 12.07 8.96
CA GLY A 470 12.66 10.62 8.87
C GLY A 470 12.29 10.09 7.49
N HIS A 471 12.43 10.86 6.43
CA HIS A 471 11.99 10.43 5.09
C HIS A 471 12.78 9.21 4.57
N GLY A 472 14.06 9.10 4.91
CA GLY A 472 14.89 7.93 4.57
C GLY A 472 14.35 6.65 5.18
N TYR A 473 13.93 6.68 6.45
CA TYR A 473 13.29 5.53 7.12
C TYR A 473 11.98 5.13 6.43
N ILE A 474 11.08 6.10 6.17
CA ILE A 474 9.76 5.82 5.59
C ILE A 474 9.90 5.20 4.19
N LEU A 475 10.83 5.71 3.37
CA LEU A 475 11.11 5.15 2.05
C LEU A 475 11.69 3.74 2.13
N ALA A 476 12.58 3.48 3.10
CA ALA A 476 13.16 2.16 3.30
C ALA A 476 12.11 1.15 3.79
N ALA A 477 11.32 1.52 4.80
CA ALA A 477 10.22 0.72 5.33
C ALA A 477 9.15 0.44 4.26
N GLY A 478 8.75 1.46 3.51
CA GLY A 478 7.83 1.32 2.38
C GLY A 478 8.35 0.34 1.33
N GLY A 479 9.62 0.46 0.92
CA GLY A 479 10.25 -0.48 0.00
C GLY A 479 10.26 -1.92 0.53
N ALA A 480 10.55 -2.10 1.81
CA ALA A 480 10.64 -3.42 2.46
C ALA A 480 9.28 -4.12 2.61
N ILE A 481 8.19 -3.37 2.76
CA ILE A 481 6.81 -3.90 2.77
C ILE A 481 6.28 -4.11 1.35
N LEU A 482 6.52 -3.15 0.45
CA LEU A 482 5.98 -3.20 -0.91
C LEU A 482 6.65 -4.27 -1.76
N GLY A 483 7.96 -4.49 -1.62
CA GLY A 483 8.68 -5.52 -2.37
C GLY A 483 8.00 -6.90 -2.31
N PRO A 484 7.83 -7.50 -1.12
CA PRO A 484 7.12 -8.77 -0.93
C PRO A 484 5.71 -8.78 -1.50
N THR A 485 4.98 -7.68 -1.30
CA THR A 485 3.59 -7.52 -1.73
C THR A 485 3.48 -7.51 -3.24
N PHE A 486 4.35 -6.76 -3.91
CA PHE A 486 4.43 -6.68 -5.36
C PHE A 486 4.78 -8.02 -5.99
N THR A 487 5.78 -8.72 -5.45
CA THR A 487 6.15 -10.04 -5.95
C THR A 487 4.97 -10.99 -5.87
N GLY A 488 4.29 -11.08 -4.72
CA GLY A 488 3.09 -11.91 -4.57
C GLY A 488 1.97 -11.49 -5.53
N PHE A 489 1.70 -10.19 -5.63
CA PHE A 489 0.63 -9.64 -6.45
C PHE A 489 0.84 -9.88 -7.95
N PHE A 490 2.05 -9.72 -8.48
CA PHE A 490 2.31 -10.01 -9.90
C PHE A 490 2.38 -11.52 -10.18
N CYS A 491 2.89 -12.33 -9.24
CA CYS A 491 2.91 -13.79 -9.39
C CYS A 491 1.49 -14.40 -9.47
N LEU A 492 0.49 -13.78 -8.83
CA LEU A 492 -0.92 -14.14 -8.93
C LEU A 492 -1.41 -14.24 -10.38
N PHE A 493 -1.00 -13.31 -11.25
CA PHE A 493 -1.58 -13.18 -12.59
C PHE A 493 -1.31 -14.42 -13.46
N ASN A 494 -0.31 -15.20 -13.08
CA ASN A 494 0.11 -16.40 -13.80
C ASN A 494 0.23 -17.63 -12.89
N SER A 495 -0.39 -17.58 -11.70
CA SER A 495 -0.33 -18.64 -10.71
C SER A 495 -0.98 -19.94 -11.20
N ARG A 496 -0.76 -21.04 -10.44
CA ARG A 496 -1.42 -22.32 -10.75
C ARG A 496 -2.95 -22.19 -10.75
N GLU A 497 -3.48 -21.46 -9.77
CA GLU A 497 -4.92 -21.24 -9.65
C GLU A 497 -5.45 -20.33 -10.76
N THR A 498 -4.69 -19.34 -11.22
CA THR A 498 -5.11 -18.50 -12.34
C THR A 498 -5.14 -19.29 -13.65
N ARG A 499 -4.12 -20.12 -13.88
CA ARG A 499 -4.03 -20.99 -15.06
C ARG A 499 -5.11 -22.07 -15.08
N SER A 500 -5.59 -22.52 -13.92
CA SER A 500 -6.68 -23.51 -13.84
C SER A 500 -8.04 -22.95 -14.28
N ARG A 501 -8.16 -21.65 -14.54
CA ARG A 501 -9.43 -20.97 -14.85
C ARG A 501 -9.47 -20.48 -16.31
N ALA A 502 -10.67 -20.52 -16.90
CA ALA A 502 -10.95 -19.99 -18.23
C ALA A 502 -11.41 -18.52 -18.12
N ILE A 503 -10.49 -17.63 -17.74
CA ILE A 503 -10.76 -16.18 -17.66
C ILE A 503 -10.99 -15.64 -19.07
N SER A 504 -12.14 -14.97 -19.27
CA SER A 504 -12.60 -14.43 -20.55
C SER A 504 -13.13 -13.01 -20.47
#